data_AF-A0A3D5AMY6-F1
#
_entry.id   AF-A0A3D5AMY6-F1
#
_cell.length_a   1.000
_cell.length_b   1.000
_cell.length_c   1.000
_cell.angle_alpha   90.00
_cell.angle_beta   90.00
_cell.angle_gamma   90.00
#
_symmetry.space_group_name_H-M   'P 1'
#
loop_
_entity.id
_entity.type
_entity.pdbx_description
1 polymer ?
#
loop_
_entity_poly.entity_id
_entity_poly.type
_entity_poly.pdbx_seq_one_letter_code
_entity_poly.pdbx_strand_id
1 'polypeptide(L)'
;TSDATAIVAGAAALIRAKFPQLKASEVVRRLTATAVDKGAPGRDNEYGYGVLNLVAALTADLPVATSAAATPASTPTAPPAKGSGFPWWLIVVPIVLGVGLGALLLARRRR
;
A
#
# COMPACT_ATOMS: atom_id res chain seq x y z
N THR A 1 3.47 -9.56 -7.83
CA THR A 1 2.36 -9.40 -6.87
C THR A 1 1.02 -8.99 -7.50
N SER A 2 0.87 -8.93 -8.83
CA SER A 2 -0.40 -8.52 -9.46
C SER A 2 -1.48 -9.60 -9.45
N ASP A 3 -1.13 -10.86 -9.78
CA ASP A 3 -2.10 -11.96 -9.86
C ASP A 3 -2.69 -12.30 -8.48
N ALA A 4 -1.83 -12.33 -7.46
CA ALA A 4 -2.26 -12.50 -6.07
C ALA A 4 -3.24 -11.40 -5.63
N THR A 5 -3.02 -10.15 -6.07
CA THR A 5 -3.91 -9.03 -5.75
C THR A 5 -5.31 -9.25 -6.33
N ALA A 6 -5.44 -9.74 -7.57
CA ALA A 6 -6.72 -10.05 -8.18
C ALA A 6 -7.47 -11.15 -7.41
N ILE A 7 -6.75 -12.19 -6.96
CA ILE A 7 -7.33 -13.28 -6.16
C ILE A 7 -7.84 -12.76 -4.82
N VAL A 8 -7.06 -11.95 -4.10
CA VAL A 8 -7.45 -11.38 -2.81
C VAL A 8 -8.62 -10.41 -2.97
N ALA A 9 -8.67 -9.63 -4.05
CA ALA A 9 -9.80 -8.75 -4.36
C ALA A 9 -11.09 -9.54 -4.61
N GLY A 10 -11.02 -10.64 -5.38
CA GLY A 10 -12.15 -11.55 -5.57
C GLY A 10 -12.63 -12.19 -4.26
N ALA A 11 -11.70 -12.63 -3.41
CA ALA A 11 -12.03 -13.15 -2.08
C ALA A 11 -12.73 -12.11 -1.20
N ALA A 12 -12.24 -10.86 -1.18
CA ALA A 12 -12.88 -9.77 -0.45
C ALA A 12 -14.30 -9.49 -0.96
N ALA A 13 -14.52 -9.56 -2.28
CA ALA A 13 -15.85 -9.43 -2.88
C ALA A 13 -16.80 -10.55 -2.45
N LEU A 14 -16.32 -11.81 -2.41
CA LEU A 14 -17.13 -12.94 -1.93
C LEU A 14 -17.52 -12.81 -0.45
N ILE A 15 -16.58 -12.35 0.40
CA ILE A 15 -16.87 -12.08 1.81
C ILE A 15 -17.92 -10.98 1.94
N ARG A 16 -17.80 -9.88 1.16
CA ARG A 16 -18.81 -8.81 1.13
C ARG A 16 -20.17 -9.30 0.63
N ALA A 17 -20.21 -10.22 -0.33
CA ALA A 17 -21.44 -10.81 -0.84
C ALA A 17 -22.15 -11.66 0.23
N LYS A 18 -21.38 -12.47 0.99
CA LYS A 18 -21.93 -13.30 2.08
C LYS A 18 -22.30 -12.50 3.32
N PHE A 19 -21.54 -11.45 3.62
CA PHE A 19 -21.68 -10.65 4.83
C PHE A 19 -21.76 -9.14 4.50
N PRO A 20 -22.86 -8.68 3.88
CA PRO A 20 -22.98 -7.30 3.38
C PRO A 20 -22.88 -6.21 4.47
N GLN A 21 -23.24 -6.55 5.71
CA GLN A 21 -23.21 -5.66 6.87
C GLN A 21 -21.80 -5.40 7.45
N LEU A 22 -20.78 -6.17 7.05
CA LEU A 22 -19.43 -5.97 7.58
C LEU A 22 -18.81 -4.68 7.03
N LYS A 23 -18.06 -3.99 7.88
CA LYS A 23 -17.19 -2.87 7.45
C LYS A 23 -15.96 -3.40 6.70
N ALA A 24 -15.33 -2.55 5.89
CA ALA A 24 -14.12 -2.94 5.16
C ALA A 24 -12.99 -3.44 6.08
N SER A 25 -12.80 -2.81 7.24
CA SER A 25 -11.83 -3.24 8.25
C SER A 25 -12.12 -4.66 8.75
N GLU A 26 -13.39 -5.00 8.91
CA GLU A 26 -13.84 -6.31 9.35
C GLU A 26 -13.62 -7.37 8.26
N VAL A 27 -13.82 -7.03 6.98
CA VAL A 27 -13.47 -7.90 5.85
C VAL A 27 -11.97 -8.20 5.83
N VAL A 28 -11.12 -7.18 5.99
CA VAL A 28 -9.66 -7.36 6.06
C VAL A 28 -9.27 -8.21 7.27
N ARG A 29 -9.90 -7.97 8.42
CA ARG A 29 -9.68 -8.76 9.63
C ARG A 29 -10.04 -10.22 9.41
N ARG A 30 -11.16 -10.51 8.76
CA ARG A 30 -11.53 -11.90 8.41
C ARG A 30 -10.49 -12.54 7.51
N LEU A 31 -10.07 -11.86 6.43
CA LEU A 31 -9.04 -12.38 5.51
C LEU A 31 -7.71 -12.69 6.22
N THR A 32 -7.29 -11.81 7.12
CA THR A 32 -6.00 -11.93 7.82
C THR A 32 -6.05 -12.90 8.99
N ALA A 33 -7.15 -12.94 9.75
CA ALA A 33 -7.31 -13.85 10.89
C ALA A 33 -7.46 -15.31 10.48
N THR A 34 -7.97 -15.57 9.28
CA THR A 34 -8.11 -16.95 8.76
C THR A 34 -6.99 -17.35 7.81
N ALA A 35 -6.00 -16.48 7.59
CA ALA A 35 -4.85 -16.82 6.76
C ALA A 35 -4.05 -17.97 7.39
N VAL A 36 -3.50 -18.84 6.55
CA VAL A 36 -2.62 -19.92 6.97
C VAL A 36 -1.21 -19.38 7.04
N ASP A 37 -0.68 -19.25 8.25
CA ASP A 37 0.66 -18.75 8.50
C ASP A 37 1.72 -19.54 7.69
N LYS A 38 2.67 -18.80 7.12
CA LYS A 38 3.79 -19.31 6.32
C LYS A 38 4.99 -18.42 6.57
N GLY A 39 6.15 -19.04 6.73
CA GLY A 39 7.39 -18.32 7.03
C GLY A 39 7.69 -18.37 8.52
N ALA A 40 8.05 -17.20 9.08
CA ALA A 40 8.31 -17.09 10.51
C ALA A 40 6.98 -17.03 11.28
N PRO A 41 6.88 -17.63 12.48
CA PRO A 41 5.63 -17.62 13.23
C PRO A 41 5.08 -16.20 13.45
N GLY A 42 3.82 -15.99 13.07
CA GLY A 42 3.14 -14.71 13.17
C GLY A 42 3.31 -13.84 11.94
N ARG A 43 3.20 -12.51 12.09
CA ARG A 43 3.26 -11.61 10.94
C ARG A 43 4.71 -11.39 10.49
N ASP A 44 5.00 -11.67 9.23
CA ASP A 44 6.30 -11.40 8.62
C ASP A 44 6.23 -10.47 7.39
N ASN A 45 7.39 -10.13 6.83
CA ASN A 45 7.51 -9.20 5.71
C ASN A 45 7.28 -9.85 4.34
N GLU A 46 7.33 -11.18 4.25
CA GLU A 46 7.27 -11.93 2.99
C GLU A 46 5.83 -12.41 2.70
N TYR A 47 5.18 -12.97 3.72
CA TYR A 47 3.83 -13.52 3.68
C TYR A 47 2.80 -12.68 4.44
N GLY A 48 3.22 -11.70 5.23
CA GLY A 48 2.29 -10.90 6.02
C GLY A 48 1.64 -11.78 7.07
N TYR A 49 0.33 -12.01 6.99
CA TYR A 49 -0.40 -12.91 7.89
C TYR A 49 -0.46 -14.36 7.38
N GLY A 50 0.16 -14.64 6.22
CA GLY A 50 0.14 -15.96 5.61
C GLY A 50 -0.67 -16.04 4.31
N VAL A 51 -0.96 -17.27 3.91
CA VAL A 51 -1.67 -17.58 2.65
C VAL A 51 -3.18 -17.52 2.85
N LEU A 52 -3.88 -16.92 1.89
CA LEU A 52 -5.33 -16.84 1.87
C LEU A 52 -6.01 -18.22 2.02
N ASN A 53 -6.90 -18.34 3.01
CA ASN A 53 -7.82 -19.47 3.14
C ASN A 53 -9.27 -19.00 2.99
N LEU A 54 -9.80 -19.13 1.78
CA LEU A 54 -11.14 -18.62 1.45
C LEU A 54 -12.26 -19.40 2.15
N VAL A 55 -12.10 -20.71 2.33
CA VAL A 55 -13.10 -21.54 3.02
C VAL A 55 -13.22 -21.07 4.46
N ALA A 56 -12.09 -20.96 5.18
CA ALA A 56 -12.09 -20.47 6.55
C ALA A 56 -12.62 -19.03 6.65
N ALA A 57 -12.24 -18.13 5.73
CA ALA A 57 -12.75 -16.76 5.71
C ALA A 57 -14.28 -16.65 5.55
N LEU A 58 -14.89 -17.64 4.90
CA LEU A 58 -16.34 -17.69 4.67
C LEU A 58 -17.09 -18.47 5.76
N THR A 59 -16.45 -19.41 6.46
CA THR A 59 -17.13 -20.30 7.41
C THR A 59 -16.83 -20.00 8.88
N ALA A 60 -15.69 -19.37 9.18
CA ALA A 60 -15.31 -19.06 10.55
C ALA A 60 -16.29 -18.07 11.18
N ASP A 61 -16.68 -18.36 12.42
CA ASP A 61 -17.41 -17.41 13.24
C ASP A 61 -16.41 -16.48 13.93
N LEU A 62 -16.29 -15.26 13.42
CA LEU A 62 -15.38 -14.25 13.92
C LEU A 62 -16.18 -13.13 14.59
N PRO A 63 -16.00 -12.90 15.91
CA PRO A 63 -16.79 -11.93 16.66
C PRO A 63 -16.50 -10.53 16.12
N VAL A 64 -17.49 -9.89 15.50
CA VAL A 64 -17.35 -8.53 14.93
C VAL A 64 -16.73 -7.63 15.99
N ALA A 65 -15.62 -6.96 15.68
CA ALA A 65 -15.03 -6.02 16.63
C ALA A 65 -16.01 -4.87 16.85
N THR A 66 -16.76 -4.92 17.94
CA THR A 66 -17.36 -3.74 18.53
C THR A 66 -16.21 -2.87 18.99
N SER A 67 -16.16 -1.63 18.51
CA SER A 67 -15.08 -0.68 18.82
C SER A 67 -15.02 -0.40 20.32
N ALA A 68 -14.32 -1.25 21.08
CA ALA A 68 -13.78 -0.88 22.37
C ALA A 68 -12.57 0.01 22.09
N ALA A 69 -12.76 1.31 22.29
CA ALA A 69 -11.74 2.35 22.40
C ALA A 69 -10.56 2.23 21.42
N ALA A 70 -10.61 3.02 20.35
CA ALA A 70 -9.39 3.55 19.78
C ALA A 70 -8.61 4.25 20.90
N THR A 71 -7.63 3.55 21.48
CA THR A 71 -6.49 4.22 22.07
C THR A 71 -5.64 4.61 20.88
N PRO A 72 -5.47 5.90 20.55
CA PRO A 72 -4.51 6.31 19.55
C PRO A 72 -3.11 6.18 20.18
N ALA A 73 -2.65 4.94 20.39
CA ALA A 73 -1.29 4.63 20.80
C ALA A 73 -0.50 4.09 19.59
N SER A 74 -0.45 4.93 18.57
CA SER A 74 0.70 4.99 17.67
C SER A 74 1.01 6.46 17.48
N THR A 75 1.66 7.05 18.49
CA THR A 75 2.65 8.08 18.20
C THR A 75 3.60 7.46 17.20
N PRO A 76 3.65 7.89 15.94
CA PRO A 76 4.79 7.56 15.13
C PRO A 76 5.92 8.37 15.74
N THR A 77 6.73 7.77 16.61
CA THR A 77 8.13 8.19 16.72
C THR A 77 8.77 7.76 15.41
N ALA A 78 8.43 8.51 14.36
CA ALA A 78 9.15 8.51 13.11
C ALA A 78 10.50 9.18 13.42
N PRO A 79 11.64 8.49 13.31
CA PRO A 79 12.89 9.20 13.08
C PRO A 79 12.70 10.13 11.87
N PRO A 80 13.25 11.36 11.86
CA PRO A 80 13.02 12.30 10.76
C PRO A 80 13.44 11.65 9.45
N ALA A 81 12.48 11.52 8.54
CA ALA A 81 12.69 11.00 7.19
C ALA A 81 13.72 11.90 6.46
N LYS A 82 14.99 11.47 6.48
CA LYS A 82 16.02 11.89 5.54
C LYS A 82 16.29 10.71 4.63
N GLY A 83 15.71 10.74 3.44
CA GLY A 83 15.89 9.72 2.42
C GLY A 83 15.20 10.13 1.13
N SER A 84 15.79 11.12 0.46
CA SER A 84 16.35 10.94 -0.88
C SER A 84 15.32 10.59 -1.96
N GLY A 85 14.35 11.49 -2.16
CA GLY A 85 13.81 11.68 -3.49
C GLY A 85 14.95 12.14 -4.41
N PHE A 86 15.15 11.45 -5.53
CA PHE A 86 16.09 11.87 -6.56
C PHE A 86 15.88 13.37 -6.82
N PRO A 87 16.92 14.22 -6.72
CA PRO A 87 16.75 15.66 -6.76
C PRO A 87 16.22 16.09 -8.14
N TRP A 88 14.91 16.29 -8.27
CA TRP A 88 14.28 16.75 -9.51
C TRP A 88 14.90 18.06 -10.04
N TRP A 89 15.52 18.86 -9.16
CA TRP A 89 16.29 20.04 -9.54
C TRP A 89 17.52 19.74 -10.41
N LEU A 90 18.12 18.54 -10.35
CA LEU A 90 19.21 18.14 -11.27
C LEU A 90 18.72 17.93 -12.71
N ILE A 91 17.44 17.66 -12.93
CA ILE A 91 16.86 17.55 -14.29
C ILE A 91 16.47 18.93 -14.82
N VAL A 92 15.91 19.80 -13.97
CA VAL A 92 15.36 21.10 -14.41
C VAL A 92 16.47 22.10 -14.78
N VAL A 93 17.57 22.15 -14.02
CA VAL A 93 18.66 23.12 -14.23
C VAL A 93 19.35 23.00 -15.62
N PRO A 94 19.77 21.82 -16.10
CA PRO A 94 20.41 21.71 -17.41
C PRO A 94 19.47 22.00 -18.58
N ILE A 95 18.16 21.73 -18.44
CA ILE A 95 17.16 22.01 -19.48
C ILE A 95 16.99 23.53 -19.66
N VAL A 96 16.89 24.30 -18.57
CA VAL A 96 16.75 25.76 -18.62
C VAL A 96 18.03 26.42 -19.17
N LEU A 97 19.21 25.93 -18.77
CA LEU A 97 20.50 26.41 -19.29
C LEU A 97 20.67 26.11 -20.79
N GLY A 98 20.29 24.91 -21.23
CA GLY A 98 20.37 24.52 -22.64
C GLY A 98 19.48 25.37 -23.55
N VAL A 99 18.23 25.63 -23.13
CA VAL A 99 17.29 26.48 -23.89
C VAL A 99 17.78 27.93 -23.91
N GLY A 100 18.29 28.45 -22.79
CA GLY A 100 18.84 29.80 -22.69
C GLY A 100 20.06 30.02 -23.59
N LEU A 101 21.02 29.08 -23.60
CA LEU A 101 22.20 29.17 -24.47
C LEU A 101 21.84 28.99 -25.96
N GLY A 102 20.91 28.09 -26.27
CA GLY A 102 20.42 27.89 -27.64
C GLY A 102 19.75 29.14 -28.21
N ALA A 103 18.91 29.81 -27.42
CA ALA A 103 18.27 31.06 -27.81
C ALA A 103 19.29 32.20 -27.99
N LEU A 104 20.29 32.29 -27.10
CA LEU A 104 21.32 33.32 -27.15
C LEU A 104 22.24 33.17 -28.38
N LEU A 105 22.60 31.93 -28.75
CA LEU A 105 23.41 31.66 -29.94
C LEU A 105 22.63 31.89 -31.24
N LEU A 106 21.32 31.60 -31.25
CA LEU A 106 20.48 31.86 -32.42
C LEU A 106 20.23 33.36 -32.63
N ALA A 107 20.09 34.13 -31.54
CA ALA A 107 19.98 35.59 -31.60
C ALA A 107 21.27 36.27 -32.11
N ARG A 108 22.44 35.67 -31.84
CA ARG A 108 23.74 36.19 -32.28
C ARG A 108 24.07 35.90 -33.74
N ARG A 109 23.40 34.91 -34.36
CA ARG A 109 23.60 34.52 -35.77
C ARG A 109 22.73 35.33 -36.75
N ARG A 110 21.78 36.14 -36.26
CA ARG A 110 20.90 36.99 -37.07
C ARG A 110 21.32 38.47 -37.13
N ARG A 111 22.51 38.82 -36.65
CA ARG A 111 23.18 40.09 -36.94
C ARG A 111 24.37 39.82 -37.84
#